data_AF-T1ABP5-F1
#
_entry.id   AF-T1ABP5-F1
#
_cell.length_a   1.000
_cell.length_b   1.000
_cell.length_c   1.000
_cell.angle_alpha   90.00
_cell.angle_beta   90.00
_cell.angle_gamma   90.00
#
_symmetry.space_group_name_H-M   'P 1'
#
loop_
_entity.id
_entity.type
_entity.pdbx_description
1 polymer ?
#
loop_
_entity_poly.entity_id
_entity_poly.type
_entity_poly.pdbx_seq_one_letter_code
_entity_poly.pdbx_strand_id
1 'polypeptide(L)'
;TPQTKPEEIAYHLAGIRATIDSKAFKILGIDTDAIDNHVKQVQKTGKGPQAIAQAMLELEKQEFKRVVLDACSSQTLAPFAKTYALNRLMNEFGVETSLSQLALSKAFKELKPPKAPGRLSKGLKPKA
;
A
#
# COMPACT_ATOMS: atom_id res chain seq x y z
N THR A 1 7.56 -0.51 27.71
CA THR A 1 7.55 -0.15 29.15
C THR A 1 6.46 0.89 29.38
N PRO A 2 6.01 1.18 30.61
CA PRO A 2 4.99 2.21 30.87
C PRO A 2 5.35 3.64 30.41
N GLN A 3 6.53 3.84 29.80
CA GLN A 3 7.01 5.10 29.22
C GLN A 3 6.83 5.16 27.68
N THR A 4 6.41 4.08 27.03
CA THR A 4 6.20 4.06 25.58
C THR A 4 4.99 4.94 25.24
N LYS A 5 5.20 5.93 24.37
CA LYS A 5 4.13 6.86 24.04
C LYS A 5 3.11 6.21 23.07
N PRO A 6 1.82 6.57 23.11
CA PRO A 6 0.82 6.01 22.19
C PRO A 6 1.19 6.15 20.71
N GLU A 7 1.79 7.28 20.31
CA GLU A 7 2.22 7.54 18.94
C GLU A 7 3.35 6.60 18.48
N GLU A 8 4.23 6.16 19.39
CA GLU A 8 5.27 5.16 19.09
C GLU A 8 4.63 3.79 18.82
N ILE A 9 3.61 3.43 19.59
CA ILE A 9 2.86 2.18 19.39
C ILE A 9 2.15 2.23 18.03
N ALA A 10 1.42 3.31 17.75
CA ALA A 10 0.73 3.52 16.48
C ALA A 10 1.70 3.47 15.29
N TYR A 11 2.90 4.03 15.45
CA TYR A 11 3.96 4.00 14.44
C TYR A 11 4.42 2.59 14.09
N HIS A 12 4.67 1.76 15.10
CA HIS A 12 5.07 0.37 14.87
C HIS A 12 3.93 -0.45 14.27
N LEU A 13 2.70 -0.27 14.75
CA LEU A 13 1.52 -0.94 14.19
C LEU A 13 1.27 -0.56 12.73
N ALA A 14 1.47 0.71 12.36
CA ALA A 14 1.37 1.15 10.96
C ALA A 14 2.37 0.42 10.05
N GLY A 15 3.61 0.20 10.51
CA GLY A 15 4.62 -0.55 9.77
C GLY A 15 4.30 -2.05 9.64
N ILE A 16 3.79 -2.66 10.72
CA ILE A 16 3.32 -4.04 10.71
C ILE A 16 2.16 -4.20 9.72
N ARG A 17 1.17 -3.33 9.80
CA ARG A 17 0.03 -3.29 8.87
C ARG A 17 0.48 -3.20 7.42
N ALA A 18 1.37 -2.26 7.09
CA ALA A 18 1.89 -2.11 5.73
C ALA A 18 2.59 -3.40 5.21
N THR A 19 3.31 -4.09 6.10
CA THR A 19 3.97 -5.37 5.78
C THR A 19 2.96 -6.50 5.57
N ILE A 20 1.92 -6.56 6.40
CA ILE A 20 0.84 -7.53 6.27
C ILE A 20 0.09 -7.30 4.97
N ASP A 21 -0.36 -6.07 4.71
CA ASP A 21 -1.09 -5.71 3.49
C ASP A 21 -0.29 -6.08 2.24
N SER A 22 1.02 -5.78 2.19
CA SER A 22 1.86 -6.12 1.04
C SER A 22 1.95 -7.62 0.76
N LYS A 23 1.74 -8.48 1.76
CA LYS A 23 1.94 -9.93 1.65
C LYS A 23 0.62 -10.69 1.60
N ALA A 24 -0.40 -10.25 2.34
CA ALA A 24 -1.65 -10.97 2.51
C ALA A 24 -2.36 -11.22 1.19
N PHE A 25 -2.49 -10.21 0.33
CA PHE A 25 -3.14 -10.37 -0.98
C PHE A 25 -2.35 -11.33 -1.91
N LYS A 26 -1.01 -11.24 -1.92
CA LYS A 26 -0.16 -12.18 -2.67
C LYS A 26 -0.31 -13.62 -2.16
N ILE A 27 -0.33 -13.81 -0.83
CA ILE A 27 -0.52 -15.12 -0.19
C ILE A 27 -1.91 -15.70 -0.49
N LEU A 28 -2.94 -14.86 -0.57
CA LEU A 28 -4.28 -15.26 -1.00
C LEU A 28 -4.35 -15.63 -2.49
N GLY A 29 -3.28 -15.45 -3.26
CA GLY A 29 -3.23 -15.78 -4.69
C GLY A 29 -3.88 -14.71 -5.57
N ILE A 30 -3.84 -13.44 -5.15
CA ILE A 30 -4.21 -12.30 -5.97
C ILE A 30 -2.96 -11.78 -6.67
N ASP A 31 -3.02 -11.62 -8.00
CA ASP A 31 -1.96 -11.00 -8.80
C ASP A 31 -1.97 -9.48 -8.59
N THR A 32 -1.34 -9.05 -7.50
CA THR A 32 -1.23 -7.62 -7.18
C THR A 32 -0.36 -6.86 -8.18
N ASP A 33 0.54 -7.54 -8.88
CA ASP A 33 1.47 -6.88 -9.81
C ASP A 33 0.73 -6.47 -11.09
N ALA A 34 -0.22 -7.29 -11.57
CA ALA A 34 -1.15 -6.91 -12.64
C ALA A 34 -2.00 -5.69 -12.26
N ILE A 35 -2.58 -5.69 -11.05
CA ILE A 35 -3.37 -4.56 -10.54
C ILE A 35 -2.51 -3.29 -10.43
N ASP A 36 -1.32 -3.39 -9.83
CA ASP A 36 -0.39 -2.26 -9.67
C ASP A 36 0.01 -1.66 -11.01
N ASN A 37 0.24 -2.49 -12.03
CA ASN A 37 0.59 -2.02 -13.36
C ASN A 37 -0.57 -1.28 -14.03
N HIS A 38 -1.80 -1.77 -13.88
CA HIS A 38 -2.98 -1.08 -14.40
C HIS A 38 -3.24 0.25 -13.66
N VAL A 39 -3.13 0.27 -12.32
CA VAL A 39 -3.28 1.49 -11.51
C VAL A 39 -2.31 2.60 -11.96
N LYS A 40 -1.06 2.26 -12.30
CA LYS A 40 -0.07 3.24 -12.78
C LYS A 40 -0.42 3.86 -14.14
N GLN A 41 -1.24 3.18 -14.95
CA GLN A 41 -1.70 3.68 -16.24
C GLN A 41 -2.89 4.63 -16.12
N VAL A 42 -3.57 4.65 -14.96
CA VAL A 42 -4.71 5.53 -14.73
C VAL A 42 -4.23 6.98 -14.72
N GLN A 43 -4.85 7.80 -15.58
CA GLN A 43 -4.58 9.22 -15.64
C GLN A 43 -5.03 9.91 -14.35
N LYS A 44 -4.10 10.51 -13.63
CA LYS A 44 -4.38 11.25 -12.40
C LYS A 44 -4.92 12.63 -12.76
N THR A 45 -6.15 12.94 -12.36
CA THR A 45 -6.70 14.29 -12.50
C THR A 45 -7.27 14.79 -11.17
N GLY A 46 -7.12 16.08 -10.88
CA GLY A 46 -7.59 16.68 -9.62
C GLY A 46 -6.74 16.35 -8.39
N LYS A 47 -7.18 16.86 -7.23
CA LYS A 47 -6.59 16.66 -5.90
C LYS A 47 -7.71 16.56 -4.86
N GLY A 48 -7.45 15.99 -3.70
CA GLY A 48 -8.40 15.97 -2.59
C GLY A 48 -9.70 15.21 -2.93
N PRO A 49 -10.90 15.73 -2.61
CA PRO A 49 -12.17 15.02 -2.84
C PRO A 49 -12.40 14.60 -4.30
N GLN A 50 -11.98 15.42 -5.27
CA GLN A 50 -12.12 15.12 -6.69
C GLN A 50 -11.30 13.88 -7.10
N ALA A 51 -10.12 13.72 -6.48
CA ALA A 51 -9.26 12.55 -6.72
C ALA A 51 -9.93 11.26 -6.21
N ILE A 52 -10.65 11.33 -5.09
CA ILE A 52 -11.42 10.20 -4.54
C ILE A 52 -12.56 9.82 -5.49
N ALA A 53 -13.33 10.82 -5.96
CA ALA A 53 -14.43 10.59 -6.88
C ALA A 53 -13.93 9.95 -8.20
N GLN A 54 -12.80 10.42 -8.72
CA GLN A 54 -12.21 9.85 -9.93
C GLN A 54 -11.74 8.41 -9.69
N ALA A 55 -11.10 8.11 -8.55
CA ALA A 55 -10.69 6.75 -8.22
C ALA A 55 -11.89 5.80 -8.17
N MET A 56 -13.02 6.23 -7.59
CA MET A 56 -14.27 5.46 -7.59
C MET A 56 -14.79 5.18 -9.01
N LEU A 57 -14.83 6.22 -9.86
CA LEU A 57 -15.31 6.08 -11.24
C LEU A 57 -14.41 5.14 -12.06
N GLU A 58 -13.09 5.22 -11.87
CA GLU A 58 -12.13 4.38 -12.55
C GLU A 58 -12.32 2.90 -12.19
N LEU A 59 -12.49 2.60 -10.90
CA LEU A 59 -12.71 1.24 -10.40
C LEU A 59 -14.02 0.62 -10.95
N GLU A 60 -14.98 1.45 -11.33
CA GLU A 60 -16.25 1.00 -11.91
C GLU A 60 -16.20 0.76 -13.42
N LYS A 61 -15.11 1.17 -14.10
CA LYS A 61 -14.91 0.87 -15.52
C LYS A 61 -14.82 -0.64 -15.75
N GLN A 62 -15.44 -1.09 -16.85
CA GLN A 62 -15.45 -2.50 -17.25
C GLN A 62 -14.04 -3.07 -17.43
N GLU A 63 -13.12 -2.29 -17.97
CA GLU A 63 -11.72 -2.67 -18.14
C GLU A 63 -11.04 -2.97 -16.80
N PHE A 64 -11.14 -2.05 -15.84
CA PHE A 64 -10.56 -2.24 -14.50
C PHE A 64 -11.20 -3.45 -13.81
N LYS A 65 -12.53 -3.59 -13.90
CA LYS A 65 -13.25 -4.76 -13.35
C LYS A 65 -12.71 -6.08 -13.90
N ARG A 66 -12.40 -6.17 -15.20
CA ARG A 66 -11.79 -7.35 -15.81
C ARG A 66 -10.39 -7.60 -15.24
N VAL A 67 -9.54 -6.59 -15.16
CA VAL A 67 -8.20 -6.72 -14.56
C VAL A 67 -8.27 -7.27 -13.13
N VAL A 68 -9.22 -6.80 -12.32
CA VAL A 68 -9.41 -7.29 -10.94
C VAL A 68 -9.87 -8.74 -10.92
N LEU A 69 -10.78 -9.14 -11.82
CA LEU A 69 -11.25 -10.52 -11.91
C LEU A 69 -10.17 -11.47 -12.42
N ASP A 70 -9.43 -11.07 -13.45
CA ASP A 70 -8.35 -11.85 -14.05
C ASP A 70 -7.17 -12.01 -13.08
N ALA A 71 -6.97 -11.06 -12.17
CA ALA A 71 -5.98 -11.15 -11.10
C ALA A 71 -6.36 -12.12 -9.98
N CYS A 72 -7.58 -12.67 -9.98
CA CYS A 72 -8.05 -13.58 -8.94
C CYS A 72 -7.95 -15.05 -9.40
N SER A 73 -7.32 -15.90 -8.57
CA SER A 73 -7.37 -17.36 -8.76
C SER A 73 -8.76 -17.98 -8.53
N SER A 74 -9.65 -17.27 -7.84
CA SER A 74 -11.04 -17.68 -7.57
C SER A 74 -11.96 -16.46 -7.49
N GLN A 75 -13.21 -16.61 -7.94
CA GLN A 75 -14.22 -15.55 -7.85
C GLN A 75 -14.53 -15.14 -6.40
N THR A 76 -14.29 -16.02 -5.43
CA THR A 76 -14.42 -15.70 -3.99
C THR A 76 -13.43 -14.63 -3.52
N LEU A 77 -12.32 -14.44 -4.26
CA LEU A 77 -11.29 -13.47 -3.94
C LEU A 77 -11.56 -12.07 -4.52
N ALA A 78 -12.51 -11.96 -5.45
CA ALA A 78 -12.81 -10.71 -6.15
C ALA A 78 -13.10 -9.51 -5.21
N PRO A 79 -13.83 -9.66 -4.09
CA PRO A 79 -14.03 -8.56 -3.14
C PRO A 79 -12.71 -8.06 -2.55
N PHE A 80 -11.80 -8.97 -2.18
CA PHE A 80 -10.51 -8.63 -1.59
C PHE A 80 -9.57 -7.99 -2.62
N ALA A 81 -9.56 -8.49 -3.85
CA ALA A 81 -8.80 -7.88 -4.94
C ALA A 81 -9.32 -6.48 -5.28
N LYS A 82 -10.65 -6.27 -5.25
CA LYS A 82 -11.26 -4.93 -5.40
C LYS A 82 -10.84 -3.98 -4.27
N THR A 83 -10.79 -4.45 -3.01
CA THR A 83 -10.27 -3.66 -1.88
C THR A 83 -8.82 -3.28 -2.06
N TYR A 84 -7.97 -4.22 -2.51
CA TYR A 84 -6.56 -3.93 -2.81
C TYR A 84 -6.42 -2.88 -3.93
N ALA A 85 -7.10 -3.09 -5.05
CA ALA A 85 -7.14 -2.17 -6.17
C ALA A 85 -7.55 -0.76 -5.74
N LEU A 86 -8.63 -0.65 -4.96
CA LEU A 86 -9.09 0.63 -4.44
C LEU A 86 -8.04 1.32 -3.58
N ASN A 87 -7.47 0.61 -2.60
CA ASN A 87 -6.41 1.18 -1.74
C ASN A 87 -5.21 1.64 -2.55
N ARG A 88 -4.80 0.84 -3.55
CA ARG A 88 -3.67 1.19 -4.42
C ARG A 88 -3.96 2.43 -5.24
N LEU A 89 -5.14 2.52 -5.83
CA LEU A 89 -5.59 3.64 -6.62
C LEU A 89 -5.66 4.93 -5.78
N MET A 90 -6.27 4.87 -4.60
CA MET A 90 -6.34 6.02 -3.69
C MET A 90 -4.94 6.54 -3.32
N ASN A 91 -4.02 5.63 -2.99
CA ASN A 91 -2.62 5.98 -2.69
C ASN A 91 -1.92 6.62 -3.90
N GLU A 92 -2.18 6.12 -5.11
CA GLU A 92 -1.61 6.65 -6.35
C GLU A 92 -2.10 8.08 -6.65
N PHE A 93 -3.31 8.39 -6.21
CA PHE A 93 -3.95 9.70 -6.24
C PHE A 93 -3.56 10.61 -5.05
N GLY A 94 -2.66 10.14 -4.18
CA GLY A 94 -2.17 10.90 -3.04
C GLY A 94 -3.12 10.95 -1.84
N VAL A 95 -4.13 10.07 -1.80
CA VAL A 95 -5.06 9.93 -0.68
C VAL A 95 -4.71 8.67 0.09
N GLU A 96 -4.25 8.85 1.33
CA GLU A 96 -3.87 7.75 2.19
C GLU A 96 -5.12 7.17 2.88
N THR A 97 -5.43 5.90 2.63
CA THR A 97 -6.62 5.22 3.20
C THR A 97 -6.36 4.62 4.57
N SER A 98 -5.13 4.75 5.07
CA SER A 98 -4.70 4.16 6.33
C SER A 98 -3.58 4.99 6.96
N LEU A 99 -3.40 4.83 8.27
CA LEU A 99 -2.32 5.48 8.99
C LEU A 99 -0.98 4.86 8.55
N SER A 100 -0.10 5.66 7.96
CA SER A 100 1.26 5.23 7.63
C SER A 100 2.30 5.75 8.61
N GLN A 101 3.44 5.05 8.67
CA GLN A 101 4.62 5.53 9.39
C GLN A 101 5.07 6.90 8.88
N LEU A 102 4.92 7.18 7.58
CA LEU A 102 5.29 8.46 7.01
C LEU A 102 4.38 9.58 7.52
N ALA A 103 3.06 9.39 7.50
CA ALA A 103 2.11 10.35 8.05
C ALA A 103 2.36 10.63 9.53
N LEU A 104 2.58 9.58 10.32
CA LEU A 104 2.91 9.71 11.74
C LEU A 104 4.23 10.44 11.98
N SER A 105 5.29 10.14 11.22
CA SER A 105 6.57 10.84 11.34
C SER A 105 6.53 12.32 10.96
N LYS A 106 5.58 12.71 10.09
CA LYS A 106 5.32 14.12 9.77
C LYS A 106 4.61 14.84 10.92
N ALA A 107 3.70 14.16 11.60
CA ALA A 107 2.95 14.72 12.73
C ALA A 107 3.77 14.77 14.03
N PHE A 108 4.51 13.69 14.34
CA PHE A 108 5.31 13.53 15.55
C PHE A 108 6.79 13.43 15.17
N LYS A 109 7.51 14.55 15.30
CA LYS A 109 8.89 14.71 14.80
C LYS A 109 9.90 13.80 15.50
N GLU A 110 9.58 13.32 16.68
CA GLU A 110 10.38 12.35 17.43
C GLU A 110 10.39 10.96 16.78
N LEU A 111 9.35 10.62 16.00
CA LEU A 111 9.23 9.34 15.32
C LEU A 111 10.11 9.35 14.08
N LYS A 112 11.27 8.69 14.17
CA LYS A 112 12.21 8.60 13.05
C LYS A 112 11.82 7.43 12.13
N PRO A 113 11.81 7.64 10.79
CA PRO A 113 11.79 6.56 9.83
C PRO A 113 12.82 5.49 10.18
N PRO A 114 12.49 4.18 10.17
CA PRO A 114 13.52 3.16 10.27
C PRO A 114 14.53 3.43 9.16
N LYS A 115 15.80 3.58 9.53
CA LYS A 115 16.86 3.72 8.54
C LYS A 115 16.77 2.52 7.60
N ALA A 116 16.71 2.77 6.29
CA ALA A 116 16.75 1.69 5.31
C ALA A 116 17.91 0.76 5.69
N PRO A 117 17.71 -0.57 5.71
CA PRO A 117 18.78 -1.51 6.03
C PRO A 117 19.94 -1.14 5.12
N GLY A 118 21.03 -0.68 5.74
CA GLY A 118 22.17 -0.15 5.02
C GLY A 118 22.57 -1.16 3.97
N ARG A 119 22.79 -0.68 2.73
CA ARG A 119 23.44 -1.47 1.69
C ARG A 119 24.69 -2.03 2.35
N LEU A 120 24.75 -3.35 2.57
CA LEU A 120 25.97 -4.01 3.04
C LEU A 120 27.09 -3.43 2.18
N SER A 121 28.03 -2.74 2.82
CA SER A 121 29.15 -2.15 2.09
C SER A 121 29.77 -3.29 1.27
N LYS A 122 30.12 -3.01 0.01
CA LYS A 122 30.70 -3.96 -0.95
C LYS A 122 32.04 -4.60 -0.48
N GLY A 123 32.38 -4.56 0.81
CA GLY A 123 33.60 -5.08 1.42
C GLY A 123 33.45 -6.32 2.30
N LEU A 124 32.24 -6.73 2.70
CA LEU A 124 32.05 -7.98 3.47
C LEU A 124 31.68 -9.12 2.53
N LYS A 125 32.64 -9.54 1.69
CA LYS A 125 32.60 -10.90 1.15
C LYS A 125 32.88 -11.86 2.32
N PRO A 126 32.09 -12.92 2.53
CA PRO A 126 32.49 -13.98 3.45
C PRO A 126 33.84 -14.54 2.96
N LYS A 127 34.81 -14.65 3.88
CA LYS A 127 36.02 -15.44 3.59
C LYS A 127 35.56 -16.87 3.33
N ALA A 128 35.88 -17.37 2.14
CA ALA A 128 35.85 -18.80 1.83
C ALA A 128 36.83 -19.54 2.73
#